data_AF-A0A1B6G7I3-F1
#
_entry.id   AF-A0A1B6G7I3-F1
#
_cell.length_a   1.000
_cell.length_b   1.000
_cell.length_c   1.000
_cell.angle_alpha   90.00
_cell.angle_beta   90.00
_cell.angle_gamma   90.00
#
_symmetry.space_group_name_H-M   'P 1'
#
loop_
_entity.id
_entity.type
_entity.pdbx_description
1 polymer ?
#
loop_
_entity_poly.entity_id
_entity_poly.type
_entity_poly.pdbx_seq_one_letter_code
_entity_poly.pdbx_strand_id
1 'polypeptide(L)'
;MWFLLNRLCLKCKVKLCFQTVKLYKSTSTIENGVIMDTLRQLGFAELEANQIARNKHVQNVEIPKMKRILERIKKLGFSPGEIVKYRTFLTLSPIAIDHYYKILEECGVSVDNIKLEFLSRTKFLKLLKMPTSELKKKGLIEKGIDVKKNILRYSDLPSGIHVPETDDSQCLEMTQTDAVKLYLCWRLDLKREEVDKMYRSYKCLHYKSIRLVRQCYDVVTSNIGMSVEKVRRNGYLLQGHPDNYL
;
A
#
# COMPACT_ATOMS: atom_id res chain seq x y z
N MET A 1 27.47 24.24 -22.19
CA MET A 1 26.91 23.46 -23.32
C MET A 1 26.12 24.29 -24.32
N TRP A 2 25.41 25.36 -23.92
CA TRP A 2 24.61 26.21 -24.82
C TRP A 2 25.41 27.01 -25.87
N PHE A 3 26.65 27.39 -25.54
CA PHE A 3 27.51 28.19 -26.42
C PHE A 3 28.07 27.47 -27.66
N LEU A 4 28.17 26.12 -27.64
CA LEU A 4 28.71 25.35 -28.77
C LEU A 4 27.66 25.00 -29.84
N LEU A 5 26.38 25.01 -29.48
CA LEU A 5 25.28 24.65 -30.40
C LEU A 5 24.98 25.77 -31.42
N ASN A 6 25.29 27.03 -31.12
CA ASN A 6 24.98 28.17 -32.00
C ASN A 6 25.94 28.36 -33.18
N ARG A 7 27.08 27.65 -33.22
CA ARG A 7 28.02 27.68 -34.36
C ARG A 7 27.85 26.52 -35.35
N LEU A 8 26.92 25.60 -35.10
CA LEU A 8 26.66 24.48 -36.00
C LEU A 8 25.71 24.89 -37.13
N CYS A 9 26.07 24.57 -38.38
CA CYS A 9 25.18 24.77 -39.51
C CYS A 9 23.90 23.93 -39.37
N LEU A 10 22.82 24.33 -40.05
CA LEU A 10 21.50 23.70 -39.94
C LEU A 10 21.54 22.18 -40.16
N LYS A 11 22.36 21.70 -41.12
CA LYS A 11 22.58 20.27 -41.36
C LYS A 11 23.18 19.54 -40.16
N CYS A 12 24.15 20.14 -39.46
CA CYS A 12 24.76 19.54 -38.28
C CYS A 12 23.81 19.53 -37.07
N LYS A 13 22.99 20.58 -36.90
CA LYS A 13 21.93 20.61 -35.87
C LYS A 13 20.88 19.52 -36.09
N VAL A 14 20.42 19.34 -37.32
CA VAL A 14 19.49 18.27 -37.70
C VAL A 14 20.11 16.90 -37.44
N LYS A 15 21.37 16.68 -37.84
CA LYS A 15 22.07 15.40 -37.63
C LYS A 15 22.26 15.07 -36.15
N LEU A 16 22.56 16.07 -35.32
CA LEU A 16 22.63 15.92 -33.86
C LEU A 16 21.27 15.60 -33.27
N CYS A 17 20.20 16.32 -33.63
CA CYS A 17 18.83 15.98 -33.21
C CYS A 17 18.42 14.56 -33.62
N PHE A 18 18.74 14.13 -34.85
CA PHE A 18 18.48 12.77 -35.29
C PHE A 18 19.30 11.75 -34.50
N GLN A 19 20.55 12.05 -34.16
CA GLN A 19 21.38 11.18 -33.31
C GLN A 19 20.85 11.11 -31.88
N THR A 20 20.45 12.21 -31.25
CA THR A 20 19.82 12.18 -29.91
C THR A 20 18.49 11.45 -29.93
N VAL A 21 17.65 11.63 -30.95
CA VAL A 21 16.39 10.87 -31.10
C VAL A 21 16.67 9.38 -31.33
N LYS A 22 17.70 9.02 -32.11
CA LYS A 22 18.07 7.63 -32.38
C LYS A 22 18.68 6.96 -31.15
N LEU A 23 19.50 7.68 -30.38
CA LEU A 23 20.04 7.24 -29.09
C LEU A 23 18.92 7.06 -28.07
N TYR A 24 18.02 8.04 -27.92
CA TYR A 24 16.84 7.95 -27.05
C TYR A 24 15.90 6.79 -27.43
N LYS A 25 15.72 6.54 -28.73
CA LYS A 25 14.98 5.35 -29.20
C LYS A 25 15.73 4.06 -28.88
N SER A 26 17.06 4.02 -28.98
CA SER A 26 17.83 2.82 -28.64
C SER A 26 17.80 2.50 -27.13
N THR A 27 17.97 3.48 -26.24
CA THR A 27 17.86 3.27 -24.79
C THR A 27 16.45 2.85 -24.37
N SER A 28 15.41 3.51 -24.88
CA SER A 28 14.02 3.11 -24.59
C SER A 28 13.66 1.72 -25.15
N THR A 29 14.30 1.27 -26.23
CA THR A 29 14.11 -0.09 -26.76
C THR A 29 14.82 -1.15 -25.91
N ILE A 30 16.03 -0.85 -25.42
CA ILE A 30 16.80 -1.73 -24.53
C ILE A 30 16.08 -1.85 -23.16
N GLU A 31 15.61 -0.74 -22.59
CA GLU A 31 14.84 -0.74 -21.34
C GLU A 31 13.53 -1.53 -21.46
N ASN A 32 12.81 -1.38 -22.58
CA ASN A 32 11.62 -2.19 -22.84
C ASN A 32 11.95 -3.67 -22.98
N GLY A 33 13.07 -4.03 -23.62
CA GLY A 33 13.52 -5.43 -23.72
C GLY A 33 13.76 -6.05 -22.35
N VAL A 34 14.46 -5.35 -21.45
CA VAL A 34 14.72 -5.82 -20.08
C VAL A 34 13.43 -5.97 -19.26
N ILE A 35 12.49 -5.02 -19.39
CA ILE A 35 11.16 -5.12 -18.74
C ILE A 35 10.41 -6.35 -19.28
N MET A 36 10.39 -6.54 -20.59
CA MET A 36 9.73 -7.68 -21.25
C MET A 36 10.29 -9.01 -20.76
N ASP A 37 11.60 -9.17 -20.74
CA ASP A 37 12.25 -10.40 -20.28
C ASP A 37 12.00 -10.65 -18.80
N THR A 38 11.99 -9.60 -17.98
CA THR A 38 11.60 -9.70 -16.57
C THR A 38 10.16 -10.18 -16.39
N LEU A 39 9.21 -9.64 -17.16
CA LEU A 39 7.81 -10.05 -17.09
C LEU A 39 7.61 -11.49 -17.57
N ARG A 40 8.31 -11.91 -18.63
CA ARG A 40 8.30 -13.31 -19.10
C ARG A 40 8.83 -14.27 -18.03
N GLN A 41 9.94 -13.94 -17.37
CA GLN A 41 10.50 -14.73 -16.26
C GLN A 41 9.51 -14.87 -15.08
N LEU A 42 8.63 -13.88 -14.90
CA LEU A 42 7.61 -13.91 -13.85
C LEU A 42 6.31 -14.62 -14.26
N GLY A 43 6.26 -15.15 -15.49
CA GLY A 43 5.16 -15.98 -15.99
C GLY A 43 4.10 -15.24 -16.78
N PHE A 44 4.35 -14.01 -17.24
CA PHE A 44 3.45 -13.29 -18.13
C PHE A 44 3.58 -13.78 -19.57
N ALA A 45 2.45 -13.91 -20.27
CA ALA A 45 2.48 -14.19 -21.70
C ALA A 45 3.09 -13.01 -22.47
N GLU A 46 3.61 -13.25 -23.67
CA GLU A 46 4.31 -12.21 -24.45
C GLU A 46 3.43 -10.99 -24.74
N LEU A 47 2.15 -11.21 -25.06
CA LEU A 47 1.20 -10.12 -25.30
C LEU A 47 0.94 -9.29 -24.03
N GLU A 48 0.81 -9.95 -22.88
CA GLU A 48 0.60 -9.31 -21.58
C GLU A 48 1.82 -8.47 -21.17
N ALA A 49 3.01 -9.06 -21.31
CA ALA A 49 4.27 -8.39 -21.04
C ALA A 49 4.41 -7.12 -21.90
N ASN A 50 4.09 -7.21 -23.20
CA ASN A 50 4.17 -6.08 -24.13
C ASN A 50 3.16 -4.97 -23.77
N GLN A 51 1.96 -5.34 -23.34
CA GLN A 51 0.96 -4.37 -22.88
C GLN A 51 1.37 -3.63 -21.61
N ILE A 52 2.12 -4.29 -20.72
CA ILE A 52 2.66 -3.69 -19.50
C ILE A 52 3.86 -2.80 -19.83
N ALA A 53 4.83 -3.29 -20.61
CA ALA A 53 6.06 -2.58 -20.96
C ALA A 53 5.81 -1.27 -21.74
N ARG A 54 4.76 -1.22 -22.57
CA ARG A 54 4.37 -0.01 -23.32
C ARG A 54 3.81 1.11 -22.44
N ASN A 55 3.52 0.85 -21.16
CA ASN A 55 2.97 1.86 -20.28
C ASN A 55 4.08 2.81 -19.80
N LYS A 56 3.95 4.11 -20.10
CA LYS A 56 4.93 5.15 -19.73
C LYS A 56 5.19 5.22 -18.22
N HIS A 57 4.19 4.91 -17.39
CA HIS A 57 4.38 4.91 -15.94
C HIS A 57 5.20 3.73 -15.45
N VAL A 58 5.19 2.61 -16.18
CA VAL A 58 5.96 1.39 -15.87
C VAL A 58 7.40 1.51 -16.35
N GLN A 59 7.64 2.21 -17.46
CA GLN A 59 8.99 2.45 -18.00
C GLN A 59 9.92 3.16 -17.02
N ASN A 60 9.36 3.95 -16.10
CA ASN A 60 10.13 4.66 -15.07
C ASN A 60 10.27 3.87 -13.75
N VAL A 61 9.77 2.63 -13.69
CA VAL A 61 9.87 1.79 -12.48
C VAL A 61 11.13 0.96 -12.55
N GLU A 62 11.96 1.06 -11.52
CA GLU A 62 13.15 0.23 -11.38
C GLU A 62 12.80 -1.27 -11.39
N ILE A 63 13.55 -2.06 -12.16
CA ILE A 63 13.34 -3.50 -12.31
C ILE A 63 13.29 -4.24 -10.96
N PRO A 64 14.18 -3.98 -9.97
CA PRO A 64 14.10 -4.63 -8.66
C PRO A 64 12.80 -4.32 -7.92
N LYS A 65 12.33 -3.06 -7.97
CA LYS A 65 11.05 -2.65 -7.38
C LYS A 65 9.89 -3.37 -8.06
N MET A 66 9.90 -3.44 -9.39
CA MET A 66 8.88 -4.14 -10.18
C MET A 66 8.78 -5.62 -9.79
N LYS A 67 9.92 -6.32 -9.71
CA LYS A 67 9.97 -7.72 -9.28
C LYS A 67 9.34 -7.92 -7.90
N ARG A 68 9.71 -7.10 -6.90
CA ARG A 68 9.14 -7.15 -5.55
C ARG A 68 7.62 -6.95 -5.54
N ILE A 69 7.11 -5.99 -6.32
CA ILE A 69 5.67 -5.72 -6.43
C ILE A 69 4.95 -6.93 -7.02
N LEU A 70 5.45 -7.48 -8.13
CA LEU A 70 4.82 -8.58 -8.85
C LEU A 70 4.83 -9.87 -8.02
N GLU A 71 5.96 -10.20 -7.40
CA GLU A 71 6.06 -11.32 -6.46
C GLU A 71 5.06 -11.16 -5.31
N ARG A 72 4.89 -9.94 -4.80
CA ARG A 72 3.96 -9.68 -3.71
C ARG A 72 2.52 -9.87 -4.12
N ILE A 73 2.13 -9.36 -5.28
CA ILE A 73 0.78 -9.49 -5.82
C ILE A 73 0.43 -10.95 -6.11
N LYS A 74 1.39 -11.70 -6.65
CA LYS A 74 1.24 -13.15 -6.84
C LYS A 74 1.04 -13.88 -5.51
N LYS A 75 1.79 -13.51 -4.46
CA LYS A 75 1.61 -14.05 -3.09
C LYS A 75 0.24 -13.71 -2.48
N LEU A 76 -0.37 -12.59 -2.88
CA LEU A 76 -1.71 -12.21 -2.47
C LEU A 76 -2.83 -12.88 -3.30
N GLY A 77 -2.48 -13.73 -4.28
CA GLY A 77 -3.42 -14.53 -5.06
C GLY A 77 -3.98 -13.85 -6.32
N PHE A 78 -3.53 -12.64 -6.65
CA PHE A 78 -4.01 -11.94 -7.85
C PHE A 78 -3.46 -12.54 -9.14
N SER A 79 -4.30 -12.57 -10.17
CA SER A 79 -3.94 -13.15 -11.47
C SER A 79 -3.09 -12.21 -12.34
N PRO A 80 -2.27 -12.75 -13.27
CA PRO A 80 -1.58 -11.95 -14.29
C PRO A 80 -2.53 -11.07 -15.12
N GLY A 81 -3.75 -11.54 -15.40
CA GLY A 81 -4.76 -10.79 -16.16
C GLY A 81 -5.22 -9.52 -15.44
N GLU A 82 -5.40 -9.56 -14.12
CA GLU A 82 -5.72 -8.36 -13.33
C GLU A 82 -4.57 -7.34 -13.35
N ILE A 83 -3.33 -7.83 -13.32
CA ILE A 83 -2.14 -7.00 -13.39
C ILE A 83 -2.10 -6.24 -14.72
N VAL A 84 -2.33 -6.92 -15.83
CA VAL A 84 -2.37 -6.28 -17.17
C VAL A 84 -3.43 -5.18 -17.21
N LYS A 85 -4.62 -5.44 -16.65
CA LYS A 85 -5.73 -4.49 -16.60
C LYS A 85 -5.41 -3.24 -15.76
N TYR A 86 -4.74 -3.39 -14.62
CA TYR A 86 -4.51 -2.32 -13.65
C TYR A 86 -3.04 -1.86 -13.54
N ARG A 87 -2.23 -2.07 -14.58
CA ARG A 87 -0.79 -1.79 -14.72
C ARG A 87 -0.19 -0.53 -14.04
N THR A 88 -0.98 0.52 -13.75
CA THR A 88 -0.52 1.64 -12.91
C THR A 88 -0.17 1.22 -11.48
N PHE A 89 -0.65 0.07 -10.98
CA PHE A 89 -0.28 -0.44 -9.66
C PHE A 89 1.24 -0.70 -9.53
N LEU A 90 1.97 -0.95 -10.63
CA LEU A 90 3.42 -1.17 -10.62
C LEU A 90 4.20 0.07 -10.15
N THR A 91 3.55 1.22 -10.10
CA THR A 91 4.13 2.45 -9.54
C THR A 91 4.04 2.53 -8.02
N LEU A 92 3.14 1.75 -7.40
CA LEU A 92 2.91 1.77 -5.95
C LEU A 92 4.13 1.24 -5.18
N SER A 93 4.20 1.59 -3.90
CA SER A 93 5.15 0.95 -2.99
C SER A 93 4.65 -0.45 -2.63
N PRO A 94 5.50 -1.50 -2.61
CA PRO A 94 5.13 -2.83 -2.10
C PRO A 94 4.49 -2.75 -0.71
N ILE A 95 5.03 -1.89 0.16
CA ILE A 95 4.53 -1.67 1.52
C ILE A 95 3.08 -1.15 1.50
N ALA A 96 2.75 -0.25 0.57
CA ALA A 96 1.39 0.30 0.49
C ALA A 96 0.37 -0.76 0.05
N ILE A 97 0.74 -1.63 -0.88
CA ILE A 97 -0.10 -2.76 -1.33
C ILE A 97 -0.45 -3.64 -0.14
N ASP A 98 0.56 -3.97 0.66
CA ASP A 98 0.38 -4.79 1.86
C ASP A 98 -0.48 -4.13 2.91
N HIS A 99 -0.24 -2.85 3.18
CA HIS A 99 -1.05 -2.09 4.13
C HIS A 99 -2.52 -2.07 3.70
N TYR A 100 -2.81 -1.75 2.45
CA TYR A 100 -4.18 -1.62 1.96
C TYR A 100 -4.90 -2.96 1.94
N TYR A 101 -4.23 -4.02 1.48
CA TYR A 101 -4.77 -5.37 1.52
C TYR A 101 -5.11 -5.76 2.96
N LYS A 102 -4.17 -5.53 3.89
CA LYS A 102 -4.38 -5.89 5.29
C LYS A 102 -5.53 -5.15 5.95
N ILE A 103 -5.69 -3.86 5.65
CA ILE A 103 -6.79 -3.05 6.19
C ILE A 103 -8.13 -3.54 5.63
N LEU A 104 -8.23 -3.82 4.32
CA LEU A 104 -9.47 -4.32 3.73
C LEU A 104 -9.88 -5.66 4.34
N GLU A 105 -8.93 -6.59 4.49
CA GLU A 105 -9.14 -7.88 5.14
C GLU A 105 -9.56 -7.72 6.61
N GLU A 106 -8.84 -6.88 7.39
CA GLU A 106 -9.15 -6.58 8.79
C GLU A 106 -10.55 -5.99 8.96
N CYS A 107 -10.97 -5.13 8.02
CA CYS A 107 -12.29 -4.53 7.98
C CYS A 107 -13.42 -5.52 7.59
N GLY A 108 -13.09 -6.77 7.26
CA GLY A 108 -14.08 -7.80 6.92
C GLY A 108 -14.46 -7.82 5.44
N VAL A 109 -13.66 -7.22 4.56
CA VAL A 109 -13.82 -7.46 3.11
C VAL A 109 -13.35 -8.87 2.83
N SER A 110 -14.23 -9.71 2.29
CA SER A 110 -13.90 -11.10 1.97
C SER A 110 -12.68 -11.16 1.06
N VAL A 111 -11.70 -12.02 1.37
CA VAL A 111 -10.43 -12.13 0.64
C VAL A 111 -10.67 -12.34 -0.86
N ASP A 112 -11.62 -13.19 -1.21
CA ASP A 112 -11.99 -13.48 -2.61
C ASP A 112 -12.62 -12.28 -3.35
N ASN A 113 -13.12 -11.30 -2.60
CA ASN A 113 -13.72 -10.07 -3.14
C ASN A 113 -12.73 -8.90 -3.19
N ILE A 114 -11.54 -9.00 -2.59
CA ILE A 114 -10.52 -7.96 -2.69
C ILE A 114 -9.96 -7.99 -4.11
N LYS A 115 -10.26 -6.96 -4.90
CA LYS A 115 -9.75 -6.79 -6.27
C LYS A 115 -8.49 -5.94 -6.27
N LEU A 116 -7.58 -6.18 -7.22
CA LEU A 116 -6.34 -5.41 -7.34
C LEU A 116 -6.59 -3.90 -7.49
N GLU A 117 -7.71 -3.52 -8.12
CA GLU A 117 -8.11 -2.12 -8.28
C GLU A 117 -8.38 -1.40 -6.95
N PHE A 118 -8.84 -2.13 -5.93
CA PHE A 118 -9.10 -1.58 -4.59
C PHE A 118 -7.82 -1.16 -3.87
N LEU A 119 -6.68 -1.73 -4.26
CA LEU A 119 -5.36 -1.40 -3.71
C LEU A 119 -4.76 -0.15 -4.35
N SER A 120 -5.40 0.44 -5.36
CA SER A 120 -5.03 1.77 -5.81
C SER A 120 -5.43 2.81 -4.76
N ARG A 121 -4.54 3.79 -4.48
CA ARG A 121 -4.78 4.81 -3.45
C ARG A 121 -6.16 5.46 -3.55
N THR A 122 -6.57 5.85 -4.75
CA THR A 122 -7.86 6.51 -4.98
C THR A 122 -9.05 5.61 -4.66
N LYS A 123 -9.03 4.34 -5.08
CA LYS A 123 -10.12 3.40 -4.81
C LYS A 123 -10.14 2.97 -3.35
N PHE A 124 -8.97 2.73 -2.76
CA PHE A 124 -8.81 2.42 -1.35
C PHE A 124 -9.44 3.50 -0.47
N LEU A 125 -9.06 4.77 -0.68
CA LEU A 125 -9.63 5.88 0.08
C LEU A 125 -11.13 6.04 -0.15
N LYS A 126 -11.61 5.79 -1.38
CA LYS A 126 -13.06 5.81 -1.67
C LYS A 126 -13.81 4.74 -0.88
N LEU A 127 -13.26 3.53 -0.76
CA LEU A 127 -13.85 2.46 0.06
C LEU A 127 -13.85 2.82 1.54
N LEU A 128 -12.75 3.38 2.05
CA LEU A 128 -12.66 3.80 3.45
C LEU A 128 -13.65 4.92 3.82
N LYS A 129 -13.94 5.83 2.89
CA LYS A 129 -14.93 6.91 3.09
C LYS A 129 -16.38 6.45 2.95
N MET A 130 -16.63 5.20 2.54
CA MET A 130 -17.97 4.65 2.40
C MET A 130 -18.52 4.21 3.77
N PRO A 131 -19.82 4.42 4.05
CA PRO A 131 -20.48 3.84 5.21
C PRO A 131 -20.37 2.31 5.22
N THR A 132 -20.17 1.72 6.39
CA THR A 132 -20.10 0.25 6.53
C THR A 132 -21.38 -0.43 6.03
N SER A 133 -22.54 0.18 6.29
CA SER A 133 -23.84 -0.26 5.76
C SER A 133 -23.88 -0.33 4.23
N GLU A 134 -23.26 0.62 3.52
CA GLU A 134 -23.20 0.61 2.06
C GLU A 134 -22.26 -0.48 1.55
N LEU A 135 -21.11 -0.70 2.20
CA LEU A 135 -20.20 -1.79 1.87
C LEU A 135 -20.87 -3.16 2.05
N LYS A 136 -21.65 -3.33 3.13
CA LYS A 136 -22.48 -4.51 3.37
C LYS A 136 -23.55 -4.70 2.29
N LYS A 137 -24.22 -3.62 1.89
CA LYS A 137 -25.22 -3.66 0.80
C LYS A 137 -24.61 -4.06 -0.55
N LYS A 138 -23.37 -3.67 -0.83
CA LYS A 138 -22.63 -4.07 -2.04
C LYS A 138 -22.08 -5.51 -1.97
N GLY A 139 -22.25 -6.21 -0.84
CA GLY A 139 -21.70 -7.55 -0.63
C GLY A 139 -20.18 -7.58 -0.51
N LEU A 140 -19.54 -6.43 -0.25
CA LEU A 140 -18.10 -6.38 -0.01
C LEU A 140 -17.75 -6.86 1.41
N ILE A 141 -18.62 -6.54 2.38
CA ILE A 141 -18.55 -7.00 3.77
C ILE A 141 -19.81 -7.83 4.03
N GLU A 142 -19.69 -8.98 4.68
CA GLU A 142 -20.86 -9.79 5.02
C GLU A 142 -21.75 -9.07 6.05
N LYS A 143 -23.07 -9.21 5.92
CA LYS A 143 -24.04 -8.45 6.74
C LYS A 143 -23.86 -8.68 8.24
N GLY A 144 -23.50 -9.90 8.65
CA GLY A 144 -23.32 -10.29 10.04
C GLY A 144 -21.97 -9.88 10.66
N ILE A 145 -21.05 -9.31 9.89
CA ILE A 145 -19.74 -8.91 10.41
C ILE A 145 -19.87 -7.60 11.20
N ASP A 146 -19.50 -7.65 12.48
CA ASP A 146 -19.15 -6.46 13.26
C ASP A 146 -17.71 -6.09 12.91
N VAL A 147 -17.54 -5.00 12.15
CA VAL A 147 -16.26 -4.61 11.59
C VAL A 147 -15.23 -4.31 12.66
N LYS A 148 -15.60 -3.59 13.73
CA LYS A 148 -14.70 -3.26 14.83
C LYS A 148 -14.19 -4.51 15.54
N LYS A 149 -15.09 -5.44 15.85
CA LYS A 149 -14.71 -6.74 16.42
C LYS A 149 -13.84 -7.54 15.45
N ASN A 150 -14.14 -7.51 14.15
CA ASN A 150 -13.34 -8.21 13.15
C ASN A 150 -11.91 -7.69 13.07
N ILE A 151 -11.72 -6.36 13.08
CA ILE A 151 -10.39 -5.74 13.10
C ILE A 151 -9.63 -6.19 14.35
N LEU A 152 -10.26 -6.14 15.52
CA LEU A 152 -9.61 -6.48 16.79
C LEU A 152 -9.20 -7.96 16.90
N ARG A 153 -9.81 -8.88 16.13
CA ARG A 153 -9.37 -10.29 16.06
C ARG A 153 -7.94 -10.45 15.55
N TYR A 154 -7.42 -9.47 14.81
CA TYR A 154 -6.04 -9.47 14.33
C TYR A 154 -5.04 -8.87 15.33
N SER A 155 -5.51 -8.47 16.51
CA SER A 155 -4.69 -8.02 17.63
C SER A 155 -4.54 -9.11 18.70
N ASP A 156 -3.84 -8.80 19.78
CA ASP A 156 -3.76 -9.61 21.00
C ASP A 156 -4.63 -9.05 22.14
N LEU A 157 -5.66 -8.26 21.81
CA LEU A 157 -6.63 -7.74 22.77
C LEU A 157 -7.38 -8.90 23.45
N PRO A 158 -7.37 -8.99 24.80
CA PRO A 158 -8.11 -10.01 25.54
C PRO A 158 -9.61 -9.98 25.28
N SER A 159 -10.24 -11.16 25.24
CA SER A 159 -11.69 -11.32 25.01
C SER A 159 -12.58 -10.72 26.10
N GLY A 160 -12.04 -10.49 27.30
CA GLY A 160 -12.76 -9.84 28.40
C GLY A 160 -12.92 -8.33 28.28
N ILE A 161 -12.29 -7.70 27.29
CA ILE A 161 -12.40 -6.24 27.10
C ILE A 161 -13.69 -5.93 26.34
N HIS A 162 -14.49 -5.02 26.90
CA HIS A 162 -15.69 -4.55 26.26
C HIS A 162 -15.35 -3.81 24.96
N VAL A 163 -15.89 -4.30 23.84
CA VAL A 163 -15.79 -3.67 22.53
C VAL A 163 -17.18 -3.14 22.17
N PRO A 164 -17.38 -1.81 22.09
CA PRO A 164 -18.65 -1.24 21.65
C PRO A 164 -18.97 -1.68 20.23
N GLU A 165 -20.26 -1.95 19.95
CA GLU A 165 -20.71 -2.34 18.63
C GLU A 165 -20.35 -1.31 17.56
N THR A 166 -20.24 -1.79 16.32
CA THR A 166 -20.00 -0.93 15.16
C THR A 166 -21.27 -0.16 14.80
N ASP A 167 -21.17 1.18 14.71
CA ASP A 167 -22.19 2.00 14.06
C ASP A 167 -21.99 1.92 12.54
N ASP A 168 -22.84 1.14 11.88
CA ASP A 168 -22.77 0.92 10.43
C ASP A 168 -23.09 2.17 9.58
N SER A 169 -23.57 3.26 10.20
CA SER A 169 -23.74 4.55 9.52
C SER A 169 -22.43 5.32 9.35
N GLN A 170 -21.42 5.02 10.18
CA GLN A 170 -20.10 5.63 10.07
C GLN A 170 -19.36 5.11 8.84
N CYS A 171 -18.48 5.95 8.31
CA CYS A 171 -17.54 5.52 7.29
C CYS A 171 -16.54 4.49 7.84
N LEU A 172 -16.10 3.59 6.98
CA LEU A 172 -15.22 2.48 7.34
C LEU A 172 -13.91 2.96 8.00
N GLU A 173 -13.37 4.10 7.56
CA GLU A 173 -12.20 4.74 8.15
C GLU A 173 -12.39 5.09 9.62
N MET A 174 -13.55 5.64 9.99
CA MET A 174 -13.82 6.01 11.37
C MET A 174 -13.92 4.78 12.26
N THR A 175 -14.59 3.73 11.76
CA THR A 175 -14.68 2.44 12.46
C THR A 175 -13.29 1.81 12.64
N GLN A 176 -12.48 1.81 11.58
CA GLN A 176 -11.13 1.27 11.60
C GLN A 176 -10.23 2.04 12.57
N THR A 177 -10.27 3.38 12.51
CA THR A 177 -9.51 4.23 13.41
C THR A 177 -9.95 4.01 14.86
N ASP A 178 -11.26 3.91 15.13
CA ASP A 178 -11.77 3.65 16.47
C ASP A 178 -11.29 2.31 17.04
N ALA A 179 -11.29 1.25 16.22
CA ALA A 179 -10.76 -0.06 16.61
C ALA A 179 -9.28 0.01 17.00
N VAL A 180 -8.44 0.64 16.18
CA VAL A 180 -6.99 0.76 16.47
C VAL A 180 -6.76 1.64 17.70
N LYS A 181 -7.54 2.70 17.90
CA LYS A 181 -7.45 3.52 19.10
C LYS A 181 -7.82 2.76 20.36
N LEU A 182 -8.88 1.94 20.33
CA LEU A 182 -9.26 1.07 21.44
C LEU A 182 -8.13 0.11 21.80
N TYR A 183 -7.53 -0.53 20.78
CA TYR A 183 -6.36 -1.37 20.96
C TYR A 183 -5.19 -0.63 21.62
N LEU A 184 -4.87 0.58 21.17
CA LEU A 184 -3.77 1.38 21.73
C LEU A 184 -4.06 1.87 23.15
N CYS A 185 -5.31 2.20 23.49
CA CYS A 185 -5.69 2.55 24.86
C CYS A 185 -5.34 1.40 25.80
N TRP A 186 -5.71 0.16 25.43
CA TRP A 186 -5.37 -1.02 26.20
C TRP A 186 -3.85 -1.30 26.20
N ARG A 187 -3.23 -1.38 25.02
CA ARG A 187 -1.84 -1.84 24.86
C ARG A 187 -0.82 -0.91 25.51
N LEU A 188 -1.13 0.38 25.58
CA LEU A 188 -0.23 1.41 26.11
C LEU A 188 -0.68 1.96 27.46
N ASP A 189 -1.77 1.44 28.03
CA ASP A 189 -2.40 1.99 29.25
C ASP A 189 -2.61 3.51 29.16
N LEU A 190 -3.22 3.93 28.05
CA LEU A 190 -3.51 5.33 27.72
C LEU A 190 -5.00 5.61 27.79
N LYS A 191 -5.35 6.81 28.25
CA LYS A 191 -6.71 7.33 28.12
C LYS A 191 -7.00 7.70 26.67
N ARG A 192 -8.29 7.71 26.31
CA ARG A 192 -8.73 7.99 24.94
C ARG A 192 -8.23 9.33 24.42
N GLU A 193 -8.20 10.35 25.27
CA GLU A 193 -7.77 11.70 24.92
C GLU A 193 -6.27 11.75 24.58
N GLU A 194 -5.45 10.91 25.23
CA GLU A 194 -4.02 10.79 24.98
C GLU A 194 -3.75 10.11 23.63
N VAL A 195 -4.49 9.05 23.32
CA VAL A 195 -4.43 8.39 22.02
C VAL A 195 -4.92 9.34 20.92
N ASP A 196 -5.95 10.13 21.17
CA ASP A 196 -6.42 11.15 20.21
C ASP A 196 -5.36 12.24 19.97
N LYS A 197 -4.61 12.66 21.00
CA LYS A 197 -3.44 13.53 20.82
C LYS A 197 -2.38 12.86 19.95
N MET A 198 -2.07 11.59 20.19
CA MET A 198 -1.13 10.82 19.37
C MET A 198 -1.53 10.77 17.89
N TYR A 199 -2.82 10.55 17.59
CA TYR A 199 -3.34 10.55 16.21
C TYR A 199 -3.31 11.92 15.54
N ARG A 200 -3.42 13.01 16.32
CA ARG A 200 -3.23 14.38 15.80
C ARG A 200 -1.77 14.66 15.44
N SER A 201 -0.84 14.17 16.26
CA SER A 201 0.60 14.32 16.02
C SER A 201 1.12 13.44 14.88
N TYR A 202 0.57 12.23 14.71
CA TYR A 202 1.09 11.23 13.77
C TYR A 202 0.01 10.79 12.76
N LYS A 203 -0.15 11.58 11.69
CA LYS A 203 -1.19 11.36 10.66
C LYS A 203 -1.14 9.98 9.98
N CYS A 204 0.04 9.36 9.90
CA CYS A 204 0.20 8.05 9.28
C CYS A 204 -0.49 6.90 10.06
N LEU A 205 -0.90 7.12 11.31
CA LEU A 205 -1.64 6.12 12.10
C LEU A 205 -3.09 5.93 11.62
N HIS A 206 -3.70 6.93 10.96
CA HIS A 206 -5.10 6.87 10.50
C HIS A 206 -5.36 5.84 9.40
N TYR A 207 -4.30 5.32 8.76
CA TYR A 207 -4.40 4.32 7.69
C TYR A 207 -3.42 3.17 7.92
N LYS A 208 -3.25 2.78 9.19
CA LYS A 208 -2.35 1.69 9.56
C LYS A 208 -3.15 0.47 10.01
N SER A 209 -2.82 -0.68 9.43
CA SER A 209 -3.42 -1.96 9.82
C SER A 209 -3.04 -2.29 11.27
N ILE A 210 -3.96 -2.91 12.00
CA ILE A 210 -3.75 -3.25 13.40
C ILE A 210 -2.63 -4.28 13.56
N ARG A 211 -2.47 -5.19 12.59
CA ARG A 211 -1.35 -6.14 12.54
C ARG A 211 -0.02 -5.43 12.51
N LEU A 212 0.10 -4.36 11.73
CA LEU A 212 1.34 -3.60 11.61
C LEU A 212 1.60 -2.75 12.85
N VAL A 213 0.57 -2.16 13.45
CA VAL A 213 0.71 -1.45 14.73
C VAL A 213 1.24 -2.40 15.81
N ARG A 214 0.63 -3.59 15.91
CA ARG A 214 1.08 -4.65 16.82
C ARG A 214 2.52 -5.08 16.53
N GLN A 215 2.85 -5.37 15.28
CA GLN A 215 4.22 -5.78 14.90
C GLN A 215 5.25 -4.69 15.23
N CYS A 216 4.96 -3.42 14.95
CA CYS A 216 5.84 -2.33 15.33
C CYS A 216 6.04 -2.28 16.84
N TYR A 217 4.95 -2.39 17.61
CA TYR A 217 5.02 -2.47 19.07
C TYR A 217 5.91 -3.64 19.52
N ASP A 218 5.64 -4.84 19.01
CA ASP A 218 6.35 -6.06 19.41
C ASP A 218 7.85 -5.97 19.08
N VAL A 219 8.23 -5.40 17.94
CA VAL A 219 9.64 -5.17 17.58
C VAL A 219 10.30 -4.17 18.54
N VAL A 220 9.65 -3.03 18.83
CA VAL A 220 10.27 -2.03 19.71
C VAL A 220 10.36 -2.50 21.17
N THR A 221 9.40 -3.29 21.66
CA THR A 221 9.44 -3.78 23.04
C THR A 221 10.28 -5.02 23.19
N SER A 222 10.19 -5.98 22.26
CA SER A 222 10.79 -7.31 22.41
C SER A 222 12.18 -7.39 21.79
N ASN A 223 12.38 -6.80 20.61
CA ASN A 223 13.67 -6.87 19.92
C ASN A 223 14.61 -5.75 20.38
N ILE A 224 14.08 -4.52 20.54
CA ILE A 224 14.87 -3.36 20.96
C ILE A 224 14.91 -3.22 22.49
N GLY A 225 13.95 -3.79 23.22
CA GLY A 225 13.90 -3.71 24.69
C GLY A 225 13.38 -2.37 25.22
N MET A 226 12.59 -1.62 24.44
CA MET A 226 11.99 -0.38 24.92
C MET A 226 10.87 -0.68 25.92
N SER A 227 10.87 0.01 27.05
CA SER A 227 9.74 -0.05 27.99
C SER A 227 8.48 0.56 27.39
N VAL A 228 7.31 0.12 27.86
CA VAL A 228 6.00 0.67 27.45
C VAL A 228 5.96 2.19 27.62
N GLU A 229 6.50 2.70 28.72
CA GLU A 229 6.64 4.14 28.98
C GLU A 229 7.45 4.88 27.92
N LYS A 230 8.54 4.29 27.42
CA LYS A 230 9.30 4.87 26.31
C LYS A 230 8.48 4.84 25.02
N VAL A 231 7.74 3.78 24.74
CA VAL A 231 6.87 3.70 23.55
C VAL A 231 5.76 4.76 23.62
N ARG A 232 5.12 4.95 24.78
CA ARG A 232 4.10 6.00 25.01
C ARG A 232 4.61 7.39 24.65
N ARG A 233 5.80 7.75 25.13
CA ARG A 233 6.44 9.05 24.86
C ARG A 233 6.91 9.20 23.41
N ASN A 234 7.10 8.08 22.71
CA ASN A 234 7.63 8.02 21.35
C ASN A 234 6.62 7.36 20.40
N GLY A 235 5.36 7.82 20.40
CA GLY A 235 4.28 7.23 19.58
C GLY A 235 4.57 7.18 18.06
N TYR A 236 5.52 7.98 17.58
CA TYR A 236 6.03 7.92 16.20
C TYR A 236 6.63 6.54 15.85
N LEU A 237 7.07 5.75 16.83
CA LEU A 237 7.58 4.39 16.61
C LEU A 237 6.50 3.43 16.12
N LEU A 238 5.24 3.75 16.34
CA LEU A 238 4.12 2.92 15.89
C LEU A 238 3.69 3.26 14.46
N GLN A 239 4.29 4.26 13.83
CA GLN A 239 3.92 4.68 12.47
C GLN A 239 4.76 3.99 11.37
N GLY A 240 5.98 3.55 11.67
CA GLY A 240 6.94 2.99 10.71
C GLY A 240 6.56 1.60 10.18
N HIS A 241 7.30 1.06 9.21
CA HIS A 241 7.14 -0.34 8.83
C HIS A 241 7.97 -1.21 9.78
N PRO A 242 7.53 -2.42 10.21
CA PRO A 242 8.32 -3.30 11.08
C PRO A 242 9.75 -3.53 10.56
N ASP A 243 9.91 -3.75 9.25
CA ASP A 243 11.22 -3.93 8.61
C ASP A 243 12.17 -2.72 8.72
N ASN A 244 11.69 -1.54 9.10
CA ASN A 244 12.55 -0.38 9.32
C ASN A 244 13.26 -0.41 10.70
N TYR A 245 12.89 -1.36 11.56
CA TYR A 245 13.41 -1.52 12.92
C TYR A 245 14.28 -2.78 13.08
N LEU A 246 14.42 -3.58 12.02
CA LEU A 246 15.23 -4.79 11.93
C LEU A 246 16.50 -4.52 11.12
#